data_AF-A0A0B5ICX4-F1
#
_entry.id   AF-A0A0B5ICX4-F1
#
_cell.length_a   1.000
_cell.length_b   1.000
_cell.length_c   1.000
_cell.angle_alpha   90.00
_cell.angle_beta   90.00
_cell.angle_gamma   90.00
#
_symmetry.space_group_name_H-M   'P 1'
#
loop_
_entity.id
_entity.type
_entity.pdbx_description
1 polymer ?
#
loop_
_entity_poly.entity_id
_entity_poly.type
_entity_poly.pdbx_seq_one_letter_code
_entity_poly.pdbx_strand_id
1 'polypeptide(L)'
;MHLFTLLATLTLLWPVGPPPPEILRGWQPPPGPYAAGHRGVDLAAPPGTPVLAPAAGTVTFAGPVGGRGAVTLTLPGTGAPPLRTTFTPVTPLVPRGTRVAPGTPIAEVTESPHCPRSCLHWGLLRGEIYLNPLLLTRRPPSRLLPLAGG
;
A
#
# COMPACT_ATOMS: atom_id res chain seq x y z
N MET A 1 -1.47 13.98 -35.66
CA MET A 1 -0.81 13.36 -34.49
C MET A 1 -1.90 13.00 -33.49
N HIS A 2 -2.41 11.76 -33.54
CA HIS A 2 -3.45 11.30 -32.63
C HIS A 2 -2.81 10.89 -31.30
N LEU A 3 -3.14 11.63 -30.25
CA LEU A 3 -2.78 11.30 -28.88
C LEU A 3 -3.59 10.05 -28.47
N PHE A 4 -3.00 8.87 -28.61
CA PHE A 4 -3.55 7.64 -28.05
C PHE A 4 -3.39 7.71 -26.54
N THR A 5 -4.42 8.18 -25.83
CA THR A 5 -4.51 8.05 -24.38
C THR A 5 -4.72 6.58 -24.06
N LEU A 6 -3.62 5.84 -23.85
CA LEU A 6 -3.70 4.48 -23.33
C LEU A 6 -4.29 4.59 -21.92
N LEU A 7 -5.57 4.22 -21.75
CA LEU A 7 -6.13 3.92 -20.44
C LEU A 7 -5.42 2.66 -19.94
N ALA A 8 -4.24 2.84 -19.34
CA ALA A 8 -3.59 1.79 -18.60
C ALA A 8 -4.53 1.41 -17.46
N THR A 9 -5.19 0.26 -17.58
CA THR A 9 -5.91 -0.35 -16.47
C THR A 9 -4.88 -0.62 -15.38
N LEU A 10 -4.99 0.12 -14.28
CA LEU A 10 -4.09 -0.03 -13.16
C LEU A 10 -4.25 -1.46 -12.64
N THR A 11 -3.24 -2.30 -12.86
CA THR A 11 -3.24 -3.64 -12.27
C THR A 11 -2.86 -3.47 -10.82
N LEU A 12 -3.89 -3.62 -9.99
CA LEU A 12 -3.89 -3.35 -8.56
C LEU A 12 -3.77 -4.68 -7.80
N LEU A 13 -2.64 -4.85 -7.12
CA LEU A 13 -2.28 -6.06 -6.38
C LEU A 13 -2.20 -5.79 -4.88
N TRP A 14 -2.32 -6.85 -4.09
CA TRP A 14 -1.95 -6.81 -2.68
C TRP A 14 -0.43 -6.68 -2.55
N PRO A 15 0.09 -5.88 -1.61
CA PRO A 15 1.53 -5.74 -1.41
C PRO A 15 2.17 -6.94 -0.68
N VAL A 16 1.35 -7.86 -0.15
CA VAL A 16 1.78 -9.12 0.47
C VAL A 16 0.88 -10.24 -0.08
N GLY A 17 1.43 -11.45 -0.25
CA GLY A 17 0.74 -12.60 -0.84
C GLY A 17 1.19 -12.89 -2.28
N PRO A 18 0.44 -13.74 -3.03
CA PRO A 18 -0.82 -14.40 -2.67
C PRO A 18 -0.67 -15.52 -1.62
N PRO A 19 -1.77 -15.91 -0.91
CA PRO A 19 -3.10 -15.31 -0.94
C PRO A 19 -3.14 -13.91 -0.27
N PRO A 20 -4.23 -13.12 -0.42
CA PRO A 20 -4.37 -11.85 0.31
C PRO A 20 -4.16 -12.03 1.81
N PRO A 21 -3.42 -11.13 2.48
CA PRO A 21 -3.14 -11.25 3.90
C PRO A 21 -4.38 -10.90 4.74
N GLU A 22 -4.40 -11.40 5.97
CA GLU A 22 -5.35 -10.94 6.99
C GLU A 22 -5.10 -9.47 7.32
N ILE A 23 -6.16 -8.65 7.36
CA ILE A 23 -6.09 -7.27 7.83
C ILE A 23 -6.19 -7.28 9.36
N LEU A 24 -5.08 -6.97 10.03
CA LEU A 24 -4.99 -6.91 11.49
C LEU A 24 -5.58 -5.63 12.07
N ARG A 25 -5.42 -4.53 11.34
CA ARG A 25 -5.98 -3.23 11.71
C ARG A 25 -6.42 -2.45 10.48
N GLY A 26 -7.69 -2.07 10.46
CA GLY A 26 -8.28 -1.32 9.35
C GLY A 26 -7.93 0.16 9.36
N TRP A 27 -8.23 0.81 8.23
CA TRP A 27 -8.15 2.27 8.06
C TRP A 27 -9.09 2.99 9.03
N GLN A 28 -8.56 3.94 9.78
CA GLN A 28 -9.31 4.78 10.71
C GLN A 28 -8.84 6.24 10.51
N PRO A 29 -9.50 7.02 9.65
CA PRO A 29 -9.04 8.36 9.32
C PRO A 29 -9.02 9.21 10.60
N PRO A 30 -7.91 9.90 10.91
CA PRO A 30 -7.88 10.79 12.06
C PRO A 30 -8.81 12.00 11.79
N PRO A 31 -9.52 12.54 12.80
CA PRO A 31 -10.42 13.70 12.64
C PRO A 31 -9.67 15.00 12.33
N GLY A 32 -8.33 14.99 12.39
CA GLY A 32 -7.47 16.10 12.00
C GLY A 32 -6.04 15.61 11.74
N PRO A 33 -5.17 16.46 11.18
CA PRO A 33 -3.84 16.07 10.73
C PRO A 33 -2.95 15.51 11.85
N TYR A 34 -3.14 15.97 13.08
CA TYR A 34 -2.37 15.55 14.26
C TYR A 34 -3.16 14.66 15.23
N ALA A 35 -4.42 14.36 14.92
CA ALA A 35 -5.24 13.53 15.79
C ALA A 35 -4.84 12.05 15.70
N ALA A 36 -5.23 11.30 16.73
CA ALA A 36 -5.12 9.84 16.73
C ALA A 36 -5.98 9.22 15.63
N GLY A 37 -5.55 8.07 15.15
CA GLY A 37 -6.20 7.32 14.07
C GLY A 37 -5.23 6.29 13.51
N HIS A 38 -5.61 5.72 12.38
CA HIS A 38 -4.82 4.75 11.64
C HIS A 38 -4.75 5.15 10.17
N ARG A 39 -3.61 5.75 9.79
CA ARG A 39 -3.36 6.37 8.48
C ARG A 39 -2.98 5.36 7.38
N GLY A 40 -3.41 4.12 7.53
CA GLY A 40 -3.15 3.00 6.63
C GLY A 40 -3.93 1.76 7.06
N VAL A 41 -3.45 0.60 6.64
CA VAL A 41 -3.90 -0.71 7.14
C VAL A 41 -2.70 -1.53 7.58
N ASP A 42 -2.89 -2.38 8.59
CA ASP A 42 -1.85 -3.31 9.04
C ASP A 42 -2.21 -4.70 8.49
N LEU A 43 -1.30 -5.28 7.73
CA LEU A 43 -1.45 -6.59 7.09
C LEU A 43 -0.59 -7.61 7.83
N ALA A 44 -1.15 -8.78 8.12
CA ALA A 44 -0.38 -9.87 8.72
C ALA A 44 0.78 -10.29 7.81
N ALA A 45 2.01 -10.18 8.30
CA ALA A 45 3.21 -10.51 7.55
C ALA A 45 4.38 -10.84 8.49
N PRO A 46 4.91 -12.08 8.49
CA PRO A 46 6.16 -12.43 9.17
C PRO A 46 7.35 -11.58 8.72
N PRO A 47 8.38 -11.35 9.57
CA PRO A 47 9.64 -10.78 9.09
C PRO A 47 10.23 -11.62 7.94
N GLY A 48 10.88 -10.96 6.98
CA GLY A 48 11.37 -11.55 5.75
C GLY A 48 10.30 -11.73 4.66
N THR A 49 9.03 -11.44 4.94
CA THR A 49 7.98 -11.47 3.90
C THR A 49 8.28 -10.43 2.81
N PRO A 50 8.32 -10.81 1.52
CA PRO A 50 8.49 -9.85 0.44
C PRO A 50 7.32 -8.88 0.35
N VAL A 51 7.64 -7.60 0.21
CA VAL A 51 6.68 -6.54 -0.11
C VAL A 51 6.72 -6.29 -1.60
N LEU A 52 5.58 -6.45 -2.26
CA LEU A 52 5.41 -6.30 -3.69
C LEU A 52 4.84 -4.91 -4.03
N ALA A 53 5.27 -4.34 -5.14
CA ALA A 53 4.67 -3.12 -5.67
C ALA A 53 3.20 -3.37 -6.07
N PRO A 54 2.21 -2.69 -5.46
CA PRO A 54 0.79 -2.94 -5.76
C PRO A 54 0.37 -2.42 -7.14
N ALA A 55 1.16 -1.53 -7.74
CA ALA A 55 0.97 -0.95 -9.06
C ALA A 55 2.32 -0.50 -9.64
N ALA A 56 2.32 -0.18 -10.94
CA ALA A 56 3.48 0.44 -11.58
C ALA A 56 3.79 1.81 -10.95
N GLY A 57 5.06 2.10 -10.71
CA GLY A 57 5.45 3.35 -10.07
C GLY A 57 6.95 3.58 -10.00
N THR A 58 7.32 4.65 -9.30
CA THR A 58 8.72 5.01 -9.03
C THR A 58 8.94 5.08 -7.53
N VAL A 59 10.01 4.43 -7.04
CA VAL A 59 10.46 4.54 -5.65
C VAL A 59 10.92 5.97 -5.39
N THR A 60 10.18 6.73 -4.60
CA THR A 60 10.52 8.11 -4.25
C THR A 60 11.23 8.22 -2.91
N PHE A 61 11.13 7.19 -2.08
CA PHE A 61 11.87 7.06 -0.83
C PHE A 61 12.18 5.59 -0.52
N ALA A 62 13.39 5.33 -0.01
CA ALA A 62 13.84 4.04 0.50
C ALA A 62 14.90 4.30 1.57
N GLY A 63 14.59 4.02 2.84
CA GLY A 63 15.50 4.32 3.95
C GLY A 63 14.80 4.45 5.31
N PRO A 64 15.49 4.94 6.35
CA PRO A 64 14.92 5.06 7.69
C PRO A 64 14.03 6.30 7.87
N VAL A 65 12.92 6.14 8.59
CA VAL A 65 12.04 7.20 9.10
C VAL A 65 11.74 6.89 10.56
N GLY A 66 12.14 7.77 11.48
CA GLY A 66 11.92 7.57 12.92
C GLY A 66 12.51 6.25 13.45
N GLY A 67 13.66 5.84 12.92
CA GLY A 67 14.33 4.58 13.29
C GLY A 67 13.75 3.31 12.65
N ARG A 68 12.74 3.43 11.77
CA ARG A 68 12.11 2.30 11.07
C ARG A 68 12.36 2.40 9.58
N GLY A 69 12.71 1.30 8.92
CA GLY A 69 12.86 1.30 7.47
C GLY A 69 11.52 1.48 6.76
N ALA A 70 11.53 2.25 5.68
CA ALA A 70 10.36 2.61 4.89
C ALA A 70 10.65 2.65 3.39
N VAL A 71 9.64 2.31 2.60
CA VAL A 71 9.63 2.52 1.15
C VAL A 71 8.38 3.31 0.75
N THR A 72 8.55 4.28 -0.15
CA THR A 72 7.44 5.03 -0.77
C THR A 72 7.50 4.87 -2.28
N LEU A 73 6.39 4.49 -2.91
CA LEU A 73 6.20 4.57 -4.36
C LEU A 73 5.30 5.75 -4.72
N THR A 74 5.66 6.51 -5.74
CA THR A 74 4.76 7.43 -6.44
C THR A 74 4.15 6.72 -7.65
N LEU A 75 2.82 6.80 -7.77
CA LEU A 75 2.05 6.13 -8.81
C LEU A 75 1.64 7.15 -9.89
N PRO A 76 2.34 7.23 -11.03
CA PRO A 76 2.01 8.18 -12.09
C PRO A 76 0.64 7.88 -12.73
N GLY A 77 0.03 8.89 -13.34
CA GLY A 77 -1.28 8.72 -14.01
C GLY A 77 -2.48 8.61 -13.07
N THR A 78 -2.29 8.73 -11.75
CA THR A 78 -3.35 8.61 -10.73
C THR A 78 -3.94 9.97 -10.31
N GLY A 79 -3.80 10.99 -11.15
CA GLY A 79 -4.24 12.37 -10.90
C GLY A 79 -3.12 13.31 -10.45
N ALA A 80 -3.51 14.52 -10.04
CA ALA A 80 -2.60 15.58 -9.59
C ALA A 80 -2.99 16.06 -8.17
N PRO A 81 -2.10 15.98 -7.16
CA PRO A 81 -0.82 15.27 -7.21
C PRO A 81 -1.01 13.74 -7.37
N PRO A 82 0.01 13.02 -7.88
CA PRO A 82 -0.06 11.56 -7.99
C PRO A 82 -0.20 10.92 -6.60
N LEU A 83 -0.87 9.78 -6.55
CA LEU A 83 -0.93 8.94 -5.36
C LEU A 83 0.47 8.50 -4.96
N ARG A 84 0.70 8.45 -3.65
CA ARG A 84 1.88 7.81 -3.05
C ARG A 84 1.44 6.69 -2.12
N THR A 85 2.12 5.56 -2.20
CA THR A 85 1.89 4.41 -1.30
C THR A 85 3.14 4.14 -0.48
N THR A 86 2.97 3.87 0.82
CA THR A 86 4.06 3.75 1.79
C THR A 86 4.02 2.38 2.48
N PHE A 87 5.19 1.85 2.82
CA PHE A 87 5.36 0.53 3.42
C PHE A 87 6.32 0.60 4.60
N THR A 88 5.90 0.17 5.77
CA THR A 88 6.71 0.12 6.99
C THR A 88 6.29 -1.02 7.93
N PRO A 89 7.17 -1.51 8.82
CA PRO A 89 8.61 -1.37 8.75
C PRO A 89 9.20 -2.40 7.78
N VAL A 90 10.17 -1.97 6.98
CA VAL A 90 10.75 -2.80 5.91
C VAL A 90 12.25 -2.54 5.70
N THR A 91 12.97 -3.52 5.20
CA THR A 91 14.30 -3.35 4.59
C THR A 91 14.11 -3.15 3.08
N PRO A 92 14.50 -1.99 2.49
CA PRO A 92 14.37 -1.78 1.05
C PRO A 92 15.24 -2.74 0.25
N LEU A 93 14.70 -3.31 -0.83
CA LEU A 93 15.44 -4.14 -1.80
C LEU A 93 15.87 -3.33 -3.04
N VAL A 94 15.26 -2.17 -3.25
CA VAL A 94 15.54 -1.29 -4.39
C VAL A 94 15.78 0.15 -3.92
N PRO A 95 16.70 0.90 -4.56
CA PRO A 95 16.99 2.27 -4.18
C PRO A 95 15.93 3.26 -4.71
N ARG A 96 15.94 4.47 -4.15
CA ARG A 96 15.21 5.63 -4.69
C ARG A 96 15.54 5.85 -6.16
N GLY A 97 14.52 6.18 -6.95
CA GLY A 97 14.61 6.40 -8.40
C GLY A 97 14.25 5.17 -9.24
N THR A 98 14.20 3.99 -8.63
CA THR A 98 13.85 2.74 -9.33
C THR A 98 12.41 2.77 -9.84
N ARG A 99 12.22 2.47 -11.11
CA ARG A 99 10.89 2.21 -11.69
C ARG A 99 10.53 0.74 -11.50
N VAL A 100 9.31 0.48 -11.08
CA VAL A 100 8.83 -0.88 -10.76
C VAL A 100 7.53 -1.18 -11.49
N ALA A 101 7.36 -2.44 -11.87
CA ALA A 101 6.09 -2.95 -12.38
C ALA A 101 5.22 -3.48 -11.22
N PRO A 102 3.91 -3.68 -11.41
CA PRO A 102 3.10 -4.38 -10.41
C PRO A 102 3.69 -5.76 -10.11
N GLY A 103 3.76 -6.13 -8.84
CA GLY A 103 4.30 -7.41 -8.39
C GLY A 103 5.82 -7.47 -8.23
N THR A 104 6.57 -6.41 -8.61
CA THR A 104 8.01 -6.34 -8.35
C THR A 104 8.27 -6.32 -6.83
N PRO A 105 9.12 -7.19 -6.27
CA PRO A 105 9.58 -7.09 -4.89
C PRO A 105 10.36 -5.79 -4.67
N ILE A 106 9.99 -5.01 -3.66
CA ILE A 106 10.58 -3.69 -3.38
C ILE A 106 11.21 -3.60 -1.99
N ALA A 107 10.81 -4.47 -1.07
CA ALA A 107 11.29 -4.48 0.31
C ALA A 107 11.01 -5.84 0.95
N GLU A 108 11.55 -6.07 2.14
CA GLU A 108 11.20 -7.19 3.02
C GLU A 108 10.68 -6.66 4.36
N VAL A 109 9.63 -7.27 4.89
CA VAL A 109 9.08 -6.90 6.21
C VAL A 109 10.11 -7.14 7.30
N THR A 110 10.25 -6.19 8.22
CA THR A 110 11.10 -6.35 9.42
C THR A 110 10.24 -6.50 10.67
N GLU A 111 10.89 -6.84 11.79
CA GLU A 111 10.22 -6.87 13.09
C GLU A 111 9.66 -5.49 13.47
N SER A 112 8.50 -5.49 14.14
CA SER A 112 7.87 -4.30 14.69
C SER A 112 7.21 -4.61 16.03
N PRO A 113 7.47 -3.83 17.09
CA PRO A 113 6.78 -4.00 18.36
C PRO A 113 5.33 -3.50 18.33
N HIS A 114 4.85 -2.84 17.26
CA HIS A 114 3.52 -2.22 17.25
C HIS A 114 2.35 -3.18 17.00
N CYS A 115 2.61 -4.39 16.49
CA CYS A 115 1.58 -5.39 16.24
C CYS A 115 1.87 -6.64 17.09
N PRO A 116 0.85 -7.25 17.74
CA PRO A 116 1.03 -8.48 18.52
C PRO A 116 1.53 -9.67 17.68
N ARG A 117 1.19 -9.66 16.39
CA ARG A 117 1.76 -10.51 15.35
C ARG A 117 2.49 -9.58 14.38
N SER A 118 3.70 -9.88 13.93
CA SER A 118 4.41 -9.03 12.97
C SER A 118 3.52 -8.65 11.77
N CYS A 119 3.60 -7.40 11.34
CA CYS A 119 2.68 -6.86 10.35
C CYS A 119 3.37 -5.80 9.47
N LEU A 120 2.87 -5.65 8.25
CA LEU A 120 3.21 -4.55 7.35
C LEU A 120 2.15 -3.46 7.47
N HIS A 121 2.56 -2.26 7.86
CA HIS A 121 1.77 -1.06 7.71
C HIS A 121 1.83 -0.56 6.26
N TRP A 122 0.68 -0.53 5.61
CA TRP A 122 0.50 -0.05 4.24
C TRP A 122 -0.32 1.24 4.25
N GLY A 123 0.26 2.34 3.77
CA GLY A 123 -0.39 3.65 3.69
C GLY A 123 -0.63 4.11 2.25
N LEU A 124 -1.61 5.00 2.08
CA LEU A 124 -1.91 5.66 0.81
C LEU A 124 -2.20 7.14 1.07
N LEU A 125 -1.73 8.01 0.18
CA LEU A 125 -1.93 9.44 0.30
C LEU A 125 -1.90 10.17 -1.04
N ARG A 126 -2.63 11.29 -1.11
CA ARG A 126 -2.58 12.28 -2.19
C ARG A 126 -2.20 13.63 -1.60
N GLY A 127 -1.06 14.17 -2.02
CA GLY A 127 -0.52 15.39 -1.40
C GLY A 127 -0.21 15.11 0.07
N GLU A 128 -0.93 15.75 0.97
CA GLU A 128 -0.86 15.56 2.43
C GLU A 128 -2.05 14.77 3.00
N ILE A 129 -3.03 14.45 2.15
CA ILE A 129 -4.27 13.78 2.56
C ILE A 129 -4.06 12.28 2.51
N TYR A 130 -4.23 11.61 3.65
CA TYR A 130 -4.24 10.15 3.71
C TYR A 130 -5.57 9.58 3.22
N LEU A 131 -5.49 8.45 2.53
CA LEU A 131 -6.61 7.73 1.93
C LEU A 131 -6.58 6.26 2.37
N ASN A 132 -7.70 5.56 2.21
CA ASN A 132 -7.74 4.12 2.45
C ASN A 132 -6.91 3.37 1.39
N PRO A 133 -5.81 2.67 1.74
CA PRO A 133 -4.96 1.97 0.79
C PRO A 133 -5.65 0.79 0.10
N LEU A 134 -6.72 0.23 0.68
CA LEU A 134 -7.50 -0.84 0.06
C LEU A 134 -8.20 -0.40 -1.25
N LEU A 135 -8.25 0.91 -1.54
CA LEU A 135 -8.66 1.43 -2.85
C LEU A 135 -7.71 1.00 -3.98
N LEU A 136 -6.48 0.59 -3.65
CA LEU A 136 -5.49 0.00 -4.57
C LEU A 136 -5.62 -1.52 -4.69
N THR A 137 -6.69 -2.15 -4.19
CA THR A 137 -6.92 -3.58 -4.40
C THR A 137 -8.07 -3.76 -5.38
N ARG A 138 -7.98 -4.75 -6.27
CA ARG A 138 -9.15 -5.16 -7.07
C ARG A 138 -10.20 -5.72 -6.09
N ARG A 139 -11.33 -5.04 -5.96
CA ARG A 139 -12.50 -5.62 -5.29
C ARG A 139 -13.19 -6.58 -6.27
N PRO A 140 -13.44 -7.85 -5.92
CA PRO A 140 -14.46 -8.61 -6.62
C PRO A 140 -15.80 -7.87 -6.48
N PRO A 141 -16.73 -8.00 -7.44
CA PRO A 141 -18.03 -7.36 -7.33
C PRO A 141 -18.69 -7.72 -6.00
N SER A 142 -19.19 -6.71 -5.28
CA SER A 142 -19.96 -6.92 -4.06
C SER A 142 -21.12 -7.87 -4.37
N ARG A 143 -21.15 -9.07 -3.78
CA ARG A 143 -22.37 -9.87 -3.70
C ARG A 143 -23.08 -9.53 -2.40
N LEU A 144 -24.34 -9.15 -2.50
CA LEU A 144 -25.20 -9.09 -1.32
C LEU A 144 -25.23 -10.48 -0.69
N LEU A 145 -25.07 -10.54 0.63
CA LEU A 145 -25.42 -11.73 1.39
C LEU A 145 -26.92 -11.95 1.17
N PRO A 146 -27.37 -13.10 0.67
CA PRO A 146 -28.79 -13.41 0.65
C PRO A 146 -29.26 -13.37 2.11
N LEU A 147 -30.09 -12.38 2.43
CA LEU A 147 -30.91 -12.50 3.62
C LEU A 147 -31.86 -13.65 3.30
N ALA A 148 -31.79 -14.74 4.06
CA ALA A 148 -32.81 -15.76 4.01
C ALA A 148 -34.15 -15.05 4.28
N GLY A 149 -34.91 -14.80 3.21
CA GLY A 149 -36.20 -14.14 3.25
C GLY A 149 -37.27 -15.18 2.98
N GLY A 150 -38.14 -15.38 3.97
CA GLY A 150 -39.29 -16.28 3.97
C GLY A 150 -39.72 -16.55 5.39
#